data_AF-A0A0A9X230-F1
#
_entry.id   AF-A0A0A9X230-F1
#
_cell.length_a   1.000
_cell.length_b   1.000
_cell.length_c   1.000
_cell.angle_alpha   90.00
_cell.angle_beta   90.00
_cell.angle_gamma   90.00
#
_symmetry.space_group_name_H-M   'P 1'
#
loop_
_entity.id
_entity.type
_entity.pdbx_description
1 polymer ?
#
loop_
_entity_poly.entity_id
_entity_poly.type
_entity_poly.pdbx_seq_one_letter_code
_entity_poly.pdbx_strand_id
1 'polypeptide(L)'
;MQYIRGLRVQAGYDPHTSHVIHGMDADLVCLGLSTHEPYISLLRNQLNEVFGPDHNKFCYFNLHSYRQHLMRDFRFIPDMQFERVVDDFVFLCFLVGNDFLPHVPLISIKTKGI
;
A
#
# COMPACT_ATOMS: atom_id res chain seq x y z
N MET A 1 8.68 3.82 7.15
CA MET A 1 9.20 2.50 6.70
C MET A 1 10.71 2.29 6.87
N GLN A 2 11.45 3.16 7.58
CA GLN A 2 12.91 2.99 7.75
C GLN A 2 13.28 1.68 8.45
N TYR A 3 12.52 1.26 9.45
CA TYR A 3 12.78 0.03 10.18
C TYR A 3 12.76 -1.22 9.27
N ILE A 4 11.68 -1.42 8.49
CA ILE A 4 11.56 -2.55 7.55
C ILE A 4 12.69 -2.53 6.51
N ARG A 5 12.99 -1.35 5.93
CA ARG A 5 14.12 -1.21 5.00
C ARG A 5 15.46 -1.55 5.65
N GLY A 6 15.64 -1.16 6.92
CA GLY A 6 16.82 -1.49 7.70
C GLY A 6 16.96 -3.00 7.93
N LEU A 7 15.88 -3.68 8.31
CA LEU A 7 15.86 -5.14 8.48
C LEU A 7 16.26 -5.87 7.19
N ARG A 8 15.72 -5.46 6.05
CA ARG A 8 16.00 -6.07 4.74
C ARG A 8 17.49 -6.05 4.35
N VAL A 9 18.25 -5.07 4.84
CA VAL A 9 19.69 -4.92 4.55
C VAL A 9 20.56 -5.73 5.50
N GLN A 10 20.01 -6.26 6.60
CA GLN A 10 20.77 -7.04 7.56
C GLN A 10 21.18 -8.40 6.99
N ALA A 11 22.40 -8.84 7.32
CA ALA A 11 22.87 -10.17 6.96
C ALA A 11 21.98 -11.24 7.62
N GLY A 12 21.53 -12.21 6.83
CA GLY A 12 20.65 -13.28 7.30
C GLY A 12 19.17 -12.90 7.40
N TYR A 13 18.75 -11.74 6.88
CA TYR A 13 17.33 -11.41 6.74
C TYR A 13 16.60 -12.47 5.92
N ASP A 14 15.48 -12.96 6.43
CA ASP A 14 14.60 -13.91 5.75
C ASP A 14 13.59 -13.15 4.86
N PRO A 15 13.65 -13.29 3.51
CA PRO A 15 12.69 -12.68 2.60
C PRO A 15 11.23 -13.15 2.77
N HIS A 16 11.00 -14.24 3.52
CA HIS A 16 9.67 -14.74 3.85
C HIS A 16 9.12 -14.19 5.18
N THR A 17 9.85 -13.25 5.82
CA THR A 17 9.37 -12.56 7.02
C THR A 17 8.03 -11.88 6.72
N SER A 18 7.02 -12.21 7.53
CA SER A 18 5.68 -11.62 7.44
C SER A 18 5.56 -10.41 8.35
N HIS A 19 5.10 -9.28 7.79
CA HIS A 19 4.97 -8.01 8.52
C HIS A 19 3.50 -7.65 8.67
N VAL A 20 3.12 -7.17 9.86
CA VAL A 20 1.79 -6.60 10.11
C VAL A 20 1.97 -5.15 10.54
N ILE A 21 1.26 -4.24 9.87
CA ILE A 21 1.27 -2.80 10.16
C ILE A 21 -0.13 -2.42 10.63
N HIS A 22 -0.25 -1.87 11.83
CA HIS A 22 -1.51 -1.39 12.37
C HIS A 22 -1.67 0.12 12.16
N GLY A 23 -2.78 0.55 11.58
CA GLY A 23 -3.09 1.96 11.43
C GLY A 23 -4.29 2.26 10.52
N MET A 24 -4.82 3.47 10.60
CA MET A 24 -6.04 3.87 9.90
C MET A 24 -5.80 4.58 8.57
N ASP A 25 -4.57 4.98 8.26
CA ASP A 25 -4.29 5.83 7.10
C ASP A 25 -4.24 5.03 5.80
N ALA A 26 -4.78 5.61 4.72
CA ALA A 26 -4.74 4.99 3.40
C ALA A 26 -3.30 4.91 2.83
N ASP A 27 -2.45 5.85 3.23
CA ASP A 27 -1.04 5.93 2.84
C ASP A 27 -0.25 4.68 3.23
N LEU A 28 -0.70 3.93 4.25
CA LEU A 28 -0.08 2.66 4.65
C LEU A 28 -0.10 1.62 3.53
N VAL A 29 -1.07 1.68 2.60
CA VAL A 29 -1.09 0.82 1.41
C VAL A 29 0.08 1.17 0.50
N CYS A 30 0.23 2.45 0.13
CA CYS A 30 1.30 2.92 -0.74
C CYS A 30 2.69 2.74 -0.09
N LEU A 31 2.81 3.06 1.19
CA LEU A 31 4.02 2.83 1.97
C LEU A 31 4.37 1.35 2.05
N GLY A 32 3.39 0.48 2.28
CA GLY A 32 3.57 -0.97 2.26
C GLY A 32 4.03 -1.49 0.90
N LEU A 33 3.46 -1.00 -0.20
CA LEU A 33 3.89 -1.39 -1.54
C LEU A 33 5.33 -0.95 -1.83
N SER A 34 5.69 0.28 -1.40
CA SER A 34 7.02 0.86 -1.62
C SER A 34 8.17 0.15 -0.89
N THR A 35 7.89 -0.78 0.04
CA THR A 35 8.96 -1.59 0.65
C THR A 35 9.39 -2.76 -0.25
N HIS A 36 8.53 -3.14 -1.21
CA HIS A 36 8.63 -4.36 -2.02
C HIS A 36 8.68 -5.66 -1.20
N GLU A 37 8.25 -5.63 0.06
CA GLU A 37 8.12 -6.84 0.86
C GLU A 37 6.88 -7.64 0.40
N PRO A 38 7.04 -8.92 0.05
CA PRO A 38 5.95 -9.71 -0.52
C PRO A 38 4.85 -10.03 0.50
N TYR A 39 5.16 -10.08 1.79
CA TYR A 39 4.25 -10.54 2.86
C TYR A 39 3.95 -9.43 3.87
N ILE A 40 3.33 -8.35 3.40
CA ILE A 40 2.79 -7.30 4.26
C ILE A 40 1.28 -7.48 4.43
N SER A 41 0.82 -7.24 5.64
CA SER A 41 -0.60 -7.10 5.96
C SER A 41 -0.87 -5.82 6.72
N LEU A 42 -2.00 -5.18 6.45
CA LEU A 42 -2.48 -4.04 7.22
C LEU A 42 -3.61 -4.49 8.14
N LEU A 43 -3.46 -4.20 9.42
CA LEU A 43 -4.52 -4.33 10.41
C LEU A 43 -5.13 -2.94 10.63
N ARG A 44 -6.43 -2.80 10.49
CA ARG A 44 -7.12 -1.52 10.70
C ARG A 44 -8.34 -1.74 11.57
N ASN A 45 -8.78 -0.72 12.27
CA ASN A 45 -10.07 -0.77 12.97
C ASN A 45 -11.20 -0.64 11.95
N GLN A 46 -12.26 -1.41 12.11
CA GLN A 46 -13.48 -1.20 11.31
C GLN A 46 -14.07 0.16 11.66
N LEU A 47 -14.71 0.80 10.69
CA LEU A 47 -15.43 2.03 10.96
C LEU A 47 -16.80 1.70 11.56
N ASN A 48 -17.17 2.43 12.61
CA ASN A 48 -18.51 2.41 13.18
C ASN A 48 -19.49 3.28 12.36
N GLU A 49 -20.74 3.36 12.80
CA GLU A 49 -21.80 4.11 12.10
C GLU A 49 -21.53 5.62 11.97
N VAL A 50 -20.67 6.18 12.81
CA VAL A 50 -20.26 7.60 12.78
C VAL A 50 -18.88 7.80 12.12
N PHE A 51 -18.39 6.80 11.38
CA PHE A 51 -17.08 6.80 10.71
C PHE A 51 -15.87 6.96 11.64
N GLY A 52 -16.02 6.64 12.93
CA GLY A 52 -14.92 6.52 13.89
C GLY A 52 -14.38 5.07 13.96
N PRO A 53 -13.14 4.88 14.46
CA PRO A 53 -12.59 3.54 14.62
C PRO A 53 -13.31 2.76 15.73
N ASP A 54 -13.77 1.54 15.42
CA ASP A 54 -14.25 0.57 16.39
C ASP A 54 -13.04 -0.19 16.99
N HIS A 55 -12.76 0.05 18.27
CA HIS A 55 -11.62 -0.58 18.96
C HIS A 55 -11.78 -2.08 19.20
N ASN A 56 -12.99 -2.63 19.04
CA ASN A 56 -13.29 -4.04 19.26
C ASN A 56 -13.42 -4.82 17.94
N LYS A 57 -13.44 -4.13 16.80
CA LYS A 57 -13.54 -4.77 15.48
C LYS A 57 -12.41 -4.34 14.58
N PHE A 58 -11.78 -5.32 13.96
CA PHE A 58 -10.69 -5.11 13.03
C PHE A 58 -11.10 -5.53 11.62
N CYS A 59 -10.56 -4.84 10.62
CA CYS A 59 -10.49 -5.32 9.26
C CYS A 59 -9.03 -5.56 8.88
N TYR A 60 -8.84 -6.55 8.03
CA TYR A 60 -7.53 -7.01 7.61
C TYR A 60 -7.41 -6.80 6.10
N PHE A 61 -6.31 -6.20 5.67
CA PHE A 61 -6.00 -5.99 4.26
C PHE A 61 -4.68 -6.68 3.91
N ASN A 62 -4.77 -7.73 3.09
CA ASN A 62 -3.62 -8.52 2.69
C ASN A 62 -2.94 -7.88 1.47
N LEU A 63 -1.76 -7.29 1.69
CA LEU A 63 -1.04 -6.61 0.62
C LEU A 63 -0.41 -7.59 -0.37
N HIS A 64 -0.07 -8.81 0.07
CA HIS A 64 0.38 -9.87 -0.82
C HIS A 64 -0.66 -10.19 -1.90
N SER A 65 -1.89 -10.49 -1.49
CA SER A 65 -3.02 -10.73 -2.38
C SER A 65 -3.28 -9.52 -3.27
N TYR A 66 -3.21 -8.29 -2.73
CA TYR A 66 -3.37 -7.08 -3.53
C TYR A 66 -2.31 -6.93 -4.63
N ARG A 67 -1.04 -7.23 -4.32
CA ARG A 67 0.04 -7.25 -5.33
C ARG A 67 -0.24 -8.24 -6.44
N GLN A 68 -0.79 -9.44 -6.13
CA GLN A 68 -1.19 -10.40 -7.16
C GLN A 68 -2.30 -9.85 -8.08
N HIS A 69 -3.23 -9.07 -7.53
CA HIS A 69 -4.25 -8.40 -8.34
C HIS A 69 -3.63 -7.33 -9.24
N LEU A 70 -2.76 -6.46 -8.71
CA LEU A 70 -2.05 -5.45 -9.50
C LEU A 70 -1.24 -6.10 -10.64
N MET A 71 -0.53 -7.19 -10.35
CA MET A 71 0.23 -7.92 -11.37
C MET A 71 -0.68 -8.44 -12.49
N ARG A 72 -1.88 -8.91 -12.14
CA ARG A 72 -2.88 -9.36 -13.10
C ARG A 72 -3.47 -8.20 -13.91
N ASP A 73 -3.67 -7.05 -13.30
CA ASP A 73 -4.25 -5.87 -13.94
C ASP A 73 -3.26 -5.24 -14.93
N PHE A 74 -1.97 -5.21 -14.59
CA PHE A 74 -0.90 -4.67 -15.45
C PHE A 74 -0.27 -5.69 -16.41
N ARG A 75 -0.78 -6.93 -16.47
CA ARG A 75 -0.19 -8.04 -17.25
C ARG A 75 0.01 -7.77 -18.75
N PHE A 76 -0.66 -6.75 -19.30
CA PHE A 76 -0.61 -6.41 -20.72
C PHE A 76 0.54 -5.49 -21.10
N ILE A 77 1.29 -4.98 -20.11
CA ILE A 77 2.49 -4.18 -20.36
C ILE A 77 3.59 -5.12 -20.90
N PRO A 78 4.14 -4.88 -22.12
CA PRO A 78 5.22 -5.70 -22.65
C PRO A 78 6.49 -5.54 -21.81
N ASP A 79 7.24 -6.64 -21.63
CA ASP A 79 8.49 -6.69 -20.85
C ASP A 79 8.38 -6.13 -19.41
N MET A 80 7.19 -6.22 -18.82
CA MET A 80 6.86 -5.64 -17.52
C MET A 80 7.80 -6.12 -16.40
N GLN A 81 8.44 -5.14 -15.74
CA GLN A 81 9.12 -5.35 -14.47
C GLN A 81 8.16 -4.96 -13.34
N PHE A 82 7.52 -5.94 -12.71
CA PHE A 82 6.42 -5.69 -11.76
C PHE A 82 6.79 -4.69 -10.65
N GLU A 83 7.96 -4.81 -10.04
CA GLU A 83 8.36 -3.88 -8.98
C GLU A 83 8.46 -2.43 -9.45
N ARG A 84 8.91 -2.18 -10.69
CA ARG A 84 8.95 -0.82 -11.25
C ARG A 84 7.56 -0.29 -11.54
N VAL A 85 6.65 -1.15 -12.02
CA VAL A 85 5.24 -0.77 -12.21
C VAL A 85 4.59 -0.42 -10.87
N VAL A 86 4.93 -1.14 -9.81
CA VAL A 86 4.48 -0.81 -8.45
C VAL A 86 5.01 0.56 -8.02
N ASP A 87 6.27 0.88 -8.30
CA ASP A 87 6.84 2.21 -8.00
C ASP A 87 6.08 3.33 -8.74
N ASP A 88 5.84 3.15 -10.03
CA ASP A 88 5.09 4.11 -10.85
C ASP A 88 3.64 4.24 -10.35
N PHE A 89 3.01 3.12 -9.98
CA PHE A 89 1.65 3.13 -9.41
C PHE A 89 1.60 3.88 -8.08
N VAL A 90 2.56 3.65 -7.17
CA VAL A 90 2.68 4.38 -5.90
C VAL A 90 2.87 5.88 -6.14
N PHE A 91 3.70 6.24 -7.12
CA PHE A 91 3.88 7.63 -7.53
C PHE A 91 2.57 8.26 -8.02
N LEU A 92 1.81 7.56 -8.87
CA LEU A 92 0.50 8.03 -9.35
C LEU A 92 -0.51 8.19 -8.21
N CYS A 93 -0.53 7.29 -7.23
CA CYS A 93 -1.37 7.43 -6.04
C CYS A 93 -1.05 8.73 -5.27
N PHE A 94 0.24 9.05 -5.08
CA PHE A 94 0.63 10.30 -4.42
C PHE A 94 0.31 11.55 -5.25
N LEU A 95 0.23 11.45 -6.58
CA LEU A 95 -0.21 12.55 -7.44
C LEU A 95 -1.71 12.87 -7.24
N VAL A 96 -2.54 11.85 -6.99
CA VAL A 96 -3.97 12.05 -6.67
C VAL A 96 -4.14 12.77 -5.33
N GLY A 97 -3.32 12.40 -4.35
CA GLY A 97 -3.33 13.05 -3.05
C GLY A 97 -2.27 12.51 -2.11
N ASN A 98 -1.72 13.40 -1.30
CA ASN A 98 -0.84 13.11 -0.18
C ASN A 98 -0.88 14.29 0.80
N ASP A 99 -0.43 14.07 2.03
CA ASP A 99 -0.48 15.09 3.08
C ASP A 99 0.53 16.23 2.92
N PHE A 100 1.48 16.12 1.98
CA PHE A 100 2.59 17.07 1.82
C PHE A 100 2.33 18.15 0.76
N LEU A 101 1.45 17.88 -0.20
CA LEU A 101 1.19 18.75 -1.35
C LEU A 101 -0.29 19.12 -1.44
N PRO A 102 -0.63 20.32 -1.96
CA PRO A 102 -2.01 20.65 -2.29
C PRO A 102 -2.58 19.67 -3.33
N HIS A 103 -3.85 19.28 -3.17
CA HIS A 103 -4.53 18.39 -4.12
C HIS A 103 -4.63 19.03 -5.52
N VAL A 104 -4.41 18.20 -6.55
CA VAL A 104 -4.65 18.58 -7.94
C VAL A 104 -6.15 18.61 -8.20
N PRO A 105 -6.75 19.76 -8.57
CA PRO A 105 -8.22 19.90 -8.66
C PRO A 105 -8.91 18.95 -9.64
N LEU A 106 -8.19 18.48 -10.67
CA LEU A 106 -8.74 17.66 -11.76
C LEU A 106 -8.68 16.16 -11.50
N ILE A 107 -7.96 15.72 -10.45
CA ILE A 107 -7.71 14.30 -10.20
C ILE A 107 -8.24 13.95 -8.81
N SER A 108 -9.31 13.15 -8.74
CA SER A 108 -9.91 12.71 -7.49
C SER A 108 -10.42 11.28 -7.59
N ILE A 109 -10.28 10.51 -6.51
CA ILE A 109 -10.87 9.18 -6.39
C ILE A 109 -12.41 9.25 -6.57
N LYS A 110 -13.05 10.32 -6.09
CA LYS A 110 -14.50 10.52 -6.22
C LYS A 110 -14.94 10.66 -7.68
N THR A 111 -14.07 11.20 -8.52
CA THR A 111 -14.30 11.38 -9.96
C THR A 111 -13.66 10.28 -10.80
N LYS A 112 -13.24 9.16 -10.18
CA LYS A 112 -12.57 8.03 -10.85
C LYS A 112 -11.27 8.46 -11.57
N GLY A 113 -10.50 9.34 -10.94
CA GLY A 113 -9.18 9.79 -11.43
C GLY A 113 -8.05 8.78 -11.24
N ILE A 114 -8.34 7.63 -10.63
CA ILE A 114 -7.55 6.40 -10.54
C ILE A 114 -8.49 5.23 -10.78
#